data_AF-A0A518DEC5-F1
#
_entry.id   AF-A0A518DEC5-F1
#
_cell.length_a   1.000
_cell.length_b   1.000
_cell.length_c   1.000
_cell.angle_alpha   90.00
_cell.angle_beta   90.00
_cell.angle_gamma   90.00
#
_symmetry.space_group_name_H-M   'P 1'
#
loop_
_entity.id
_entity.type
_entity.pdbx_description
1 polymer ?
#
loop_
_entity_poly.entity_id
_entity_poly.type
_entity_poly.pdbx_seq_one_letter_code
_entity_poly.pdbx_strand_id
1 'polypeptide(L)'
;MTRTTSSTVYDSHNDVGHEEAQTCTKKICRGVQSFLRLPTSMPTERFISVLFRAFSWRSFSVKTVLSVVLLVLAAPASAPAQGEPVEVDADTMFLEVEAPAVVEAAEIKPGQQFQVEVRVQPAAEAPAEEGVNPQVLAMEQQLMPQFRSLLDGRLHGLRALCDLTPKQQTQLLEAGAGALERSVRAVARQQLGQQNGLVQIGVLFAGGRQTVVDPRVAVNKALDKAIAEVLTPEQLVVFKADAEKRAEFRKRAAARGIVSAIDQQLTLNADQRKRLLAALQEKWQEEWAGIAQMLQYGPQFLPAIPNGLIVPLLDAEQKQLWLGRVNHGHVSFDQAGFLANNNLRIEPFTPDGAEPQPADPAAPIDLFGPIEQ
;
A
#
# COMPACT_ATOMS: atom_id res chain seq x y z
N MET A 1 -14.88 -49.55 -64.20
CA MET A 1 -14.56 -48.17 -64.61
C MET A 1 -13.57 -47.59 -63.60
N THR A 2 -12.34 -47.41 -64.05
CA THR A 2 -11.21 -46.82 -63.33
C THR A 2 -11.37 -45.30 -63.19
N ARG A 3 -11.11 -44.75 -61.99
CA ARG A 3 -10.66 -43.35 -61.86
C ARG A 3 -9.77 -43.17 -60.63
N THR A 4 -8.51 -42.98 -60.91
CA THR A 4 -7.48 -42.34 -60.08
C THR A 4 -7.72 -40.83 -60.05
N THR A 5 -7.47 -40.16 -58.93
CA THR A 5 -6.70 -38.90 -58.89
C THR A 5 -6.31 -38.53 -57.45
N SER A 6 -5.03 -38.16 -57.35
CA SER A 6 -4.29 -37.67 -56.19
C SER A 6 -4.43 -36.14 -56.06
N SER A 7 -4.22 -35.62 -54.85
CA SER A 7 -3.46 -34.40 -54.54
C SER A 7 -4.10 -33.59 -53.40
N THR A 8 -3.37 -33.41 -52.29
CA THR A 8 -2.95 -32.05 -51.89
C THR A 8 -1.84 -32.11 -50.84
N VAL A 9 -0.80 -31.36 -51.14
CA VAL A 9 0.38 -31.02 -50.33
C VAL A 9 -0.04 -30.07 -49.22
N TYR A 10 0.39 -30.30 -47.98
CA TYR A 10 0.39 -29.30 -46.91
C TYR A 10 1.83 -28.85 -46.70
N ASP A 11 2.10 -27.61 -47.09
CA ASP A 11 3.40 -26.96 -46.96
C ASP A 11 3.46 -26.13 -45.67
N SER A 12 4.66 -26.12 -45.11
CA SER A 12 5.08 -25.58 -43.82
C SER A 12 5.16 -24.05 -43.78
N HIS A 13 4.52 -23.39 -42.82
CA HIS A 13 4.86 -22.04 -42.37
C HIS A 13 4.60 -21.88 -40.87
N ASN A 14 5.61 -22.13 -40.04
CA ASN A 14 5.67 -21.64 -38.66
C ASN A 14 7.11 -21.64 -38.13
N ASP A 15 8.01 -20.85 -38.74
CA ASP A 15 9.42 -20.72 -38.29
C ASP A 15 9.88 -19.26 -38.10
N VAL A 16 9.03 -18.27 -38.37
CA VAL A 16 9.43 -16.85 -38.37
C VAL A 16 9.60 -16.28 -36.95
N GLY A 17 8.94 -16.85 -35.94
CA GLY A 17 9.00 -16.33 -34.56
C GLY A 17 10.27 -16.66 -33.78
N HIS A 18 11.00 -17.72 -34.15
CA HIS A 18 12.14 -18.19 -33.35
C HIS A 18 13.45 -17.45 -33.67
N GLU A 19 13.57 -16.91 -34.89
CA GLU A 19 14.77 -16.21 -35.35
C GLU A 19 14.81 -14.75 -34.87
N GLU A 20 13.65 -14.09 -34.77
CA GLU A 20 13.53 -12.72 -34.24
C GLU A 20 13.84 -12.67 -32.72
N ALA A 21 13.37 -13.65 -31.96
CA ALA A 21 13.64 -13.75 -30.53
C ALA A 21 15.14 -13.99 -30.22
N GLN A 22 15.82 -14.82 -31.02
CA GLN A 22 17.26 -15.05 -30.89
C GLN A 22 18.08 -13.82 -31.27
N THR A 23 17.63 -13.06 -32.27
CA THR A 23 18.30 -11.84 -32.73
C THR A 23 18.17 -10.71 -31.69
N CYS A 24 16.99 -10.57 -31.07
CA CYS A 24 16.76 -9.63 -29.97
C CYS A 24 17.67 -9.95 -28.78
N THR A 25 17.69 -11.21 -28.33
CA THR A 25 18.51 -11.65 -27.19
C THR A 25 20.01 -11.41 -27.41
N LYS A 26 20.52 -11.68 -28.62
CA LYS A 26 21.93 -11.41 -28.98
C LYS A 26 22.28 -9.91 -28.96
N LYS A 27 21.37 -9.03 -29.40
CA LYS A 27 21.57 -7.58 -29.36
C LYS A 27 21.64 -7.06 -27.93
N ILE A 28 20.73 -7.52 -27.07
CA ILE A 28 20.70 -7.15 -25.64
C ILE A 28 21.99 -7.58 -24.94
N CYS A 29 22.44 -8.82 -25.16
CA CYS A 29 23.67 -9.32 -24.53
C CYS A 29 24.92 -8.55 -24.95
N ARG A 30 25.02 -8.12 -26.22
CA ARG A 30 26.12 -7.27 -26.69
C ARG A 30 26.09 -5.88 -26.08
N GLY A 31 24.90 -5.29 -25.89
CA GLY A 31 24.75 -3.99 -25.23
C GLY A 31 25.25 -4.02 -23.79
N VAL A 32 24.84 -5.03 -23.01
CA VAL A 32 25.27 -5.17 -21.61
C VAL A 32 26.76 -5.55 -21.50
N GLN A 33 27.28 -6.40 -22.40
CA GLN A 33 28.73 -6.69 -22.45
C GLN A 33 29.57 -5.45 -22.71
N SER A 34 29.15 -4.59 -23.65
CA SER A 34 29.81 -3.32 -23.95
C SER A 34 29.81 -2.38 -22.74
N PHE A 35 28.66 -2.24 -22.06
CA PHE A 35 28.50 -1.41 -20.87
C PHE A 35 29.42 -1.87 -19.72
N LEU A 36 29.55 -3.18 -19.52
CA LEU A 36 30.40 -3.77 -18.47
C LEU A 36 31.87 -3.96 -18.89
N ARG A 37 32.27 -3.50 -20.08
CA ARG A 37 33.61 -3.71 -20.69
C ARG A 37 34.05 -5.18 -20.69
N LEU A 38 33.11 -6.10 -20.89
CA LEU A 38 33.40 -7.54 -20.99
C LEU A 38 33.85 -7.89 -22.42
N PRO A 39 34.73 -8.90 -22.58
CA PRO A 39 35.23 -9.29 -23.90
C PRO A 39 34.08 -9.78 -24.80
N THR A 40 34.00 -9.21 -26.01
CA THR A 40 32.94 -9.46 -27.01
C THR A 40 32.95 -10.88 -27.59
N SER A 41 33.99 -11.66 -27.31
CA SER A 41 34.10 -13.06 -27.72
C SER A 41 33.41 -14.04 -26.77
N MET A 42 32.76 -13.57 -25.70
CA MET A 42 32.12 -14.45 -24.73
C MET A 42 30.77 -15.00 -25.25
N PRO A 43 30.57 -16.33 -25.28
CA PRO A 43 29.29 -16.94 -25.67
C PRO A 43 28.15 -16.47 -24.76
N THR A 44 26.97 -16.23 -25.33
CA THR A 44 25.77 -15.72 -24.63
C THR A 44 25.41 -16.54 -23.40
N GLU A 45 25.53 -17.86 -23.46
CA GLU A 45 25.23 -18.76 -22.34
C GLU A 45 26.21 -18.60 -21.18
N ARG A 46 27.50 -18.38 -21.47
CA ARG A 46 28.51 -18.07 -20.44
C ARG A 46 28.29 -16.69 -19.83
N PHE A 47 27.87 -15.72 -20.63
CA PHE A 47 27.55 -14.38 -20.14
C PHE A 47 26.36 -14.39 -19.17
N ILE A 48 25.28 -15.09 -19.52
CA ILE A 48 24.12 -15.28 -18.63
C ILE A 48 24.55 -15.99 -17.35
N SER A 49 25.36 -17.05 -17.45
CA SER A 49 25.87 -17.76 -16.26
C SER A 49 26.74 -16.88 -15.36
N VAL A 50 27.58 -16.02 -15.94
CA VAL A 50 28.42 -15.05 -15.20
C VAL A 50 27.56 -13.99 -14.52
N LEU A 51 26.52 -13.48 -15.17
CA LEU A 51 25.56 -12.57 -14.53
C LEU A 51 24.85 -13.28 -13.36
N PHE A 52 24.32 -14.49 -13.58
CA PHE A 52 23.68 -15.24 -12.50
C PHE A 52 24.63 -15.52 -11.33
N ARG A 53 25.91 -15.83 -11.58
CA ARG A 53 26.91 -16.03 -10.51
C ARG A 53 27.32 -14.72 -9.83
N ALA A 54 27.47 -13.63 -10.56
CA ALA A 54 27.80 -12.31 -10.02
C ALA A 54 26.66 -11.76 -9.14
N PHE A 55 25.40 -12.01 -9.52
CA PHE A 55 24.22 -11.60 -8.76
C PHE A 55 23.82 -12.61 -7.66
N SER A 56 24.22 -13.89 -7.76
CA SER A 56 24.01 -14.91 -6.73
C SER A 56 24.80 -14.66 -5.42
N TRP A 57 25.73 -13.70 -5.40
CA TRP A 57 26.59 -13.41 -4.24
C TRP A 57 26.32 -12.07 -3.55
N ARG A 58 25.43 -11.24 -4.10
CA ARG A 58 24.92 -10.03 -3.44
C ARG A 58 23.41 -10.04 -3.58
N SER A 59 22.70 -9.95 -2.45
CA SER A 59 21.25 -9.95 -2.33
C SER A 59 20.58 -8.79 -3.07
N PHE A 60 20.61 -8.81 -4.39
CA PHE A 60 19.81 -7.93 -5.23
C PHE A 60 18.49 -8.62 -5.53
N SER A 61 17.40 -7.92 -5.23
CA SER A 61 16.06 -8.38 -5.61
C SER A 61 15.98 -8.54 -7.12
N VAL A 62 15.27 -9.56 -7.60
CA VAL A 62 14.97 -9.77 -9.03
C VAL A 62 14.39 -8.50 -9.67
N LYS A 63 13.67 -7.69 -8.87
CA LYS A 63 13.18 -6.36 -9.25
C LYS A 63 14.31 -5.41 -9.68
N THR A 64 15.41 -5.35 -8.93
CA THR A 64 16.55 -4.47 -9.24
C THR A 64 17.26 -4.89 -10.52
N VAL A 65 17.39 -6.19 -10.77
CA VAL A 65 18.00 -6.70 -12.00
C VAL A 65 17.12 -6.40 -13.22
N LEU A 66 15.80 -6.58 -13.11
CA LEU A 66 14.87 -6.23 -14.20
C LEU A 66 14.81 -4.72 -14.47
N SER A 67 14.81 -3.89 -13.43
CA SER A 67 14.79 -2.43 -13.59
C SER A 67 16.05 -1.91 -14.28
N VAL A 68 17.24 -2.45 -13.96
CA VAL A 68 18.49 -2.08 -14.64
C VAL A 68 18.48 -2.54 -16.10
N VAL A 69 17.96 -3.74 -16.39
CA VAL A 69 17.84 -4.22 -17.77
C VAL A 69 16.87 -3.37 -18.59
N LEU A 70 15.71 -2.98 -18.03
CA LEU A 70 14.76 -2.10 -18.69
C LEU A 70 15.31 -0.68 -18.91
N LEU A 71 16.08 -0.14 -17.96
CA LEU A 71 16.72 1.17 -18.08
C LEU A 71 17.75 1.21 -19.22
N VAL A 72 18.50 0.13 -19.41
CA VAL A 72 19.47 -0.01 -20.52
C VAL A 72 18.79 -0.16 -21.88
N LEU A 73 17.55 -0.68 -21.93
CA LEU A 73 16.78 -0.85 -23.16
C LEU A 73 16.02 0.41 -23.60
N ALA A 74 15.74 1.34 -22.69
CA ALA A 74 14.98 2.56 -22.95
C ALA A 74 15.83 3.77 -23.39
N ALA A 75 17.17 3.65 -23.42
CA ALA A 75 18.04 4.74 -23.86
C ALA A 75 17.93 4.95 -25.38
N PRO A 76 17.56 6.14 -25.87
CA PRO A 76 17.48 6.41 -27.30
C PRO A 76 18.88 6.39 -27.92
N ALA A 77 19.02 5.67 -29.04
CA ALA A 77 20.22 5.71 -29.87
C ALA A 77 20.29 7.04 -30.64
N SER A 78 20.75 8.10 -29.99
CA SER A 78 21.25 9.29 -30.68
C SER A 78 22.66 9.60 -30.20
N ALA A 79 23.62 9.48 -31.13
CA ALA A 79 24.98 9.94 -30.92
C ALA A 79 25.04 11.45 -31.15
N PRO A 80 25.76 12.21 -30.31
CA PRO A 80 26.40 13.43 -30.74
C PRO A 80 27.92 13.34 -30.64
N ALA A 81 28.56 13.98 -31.61
CA ALA A 81 29.98 14.24 -31.66
C ALA A 81 30.38 15.27 -30.59
N GLN A 82 31.51 14.99 -29.92
CA GLN A 82 32.47 15.89 -29.29
C GLN A 82 31.96 17.09 -28.46
N GLY A 83 32.25 17.02 -27.16
CA GLY A 83 32.83 18.15 -26.42
C GLY A 83 31.91 18.97 -25.52
N GLU A 84 31.64 18.47 -24.30
CA GLU A 84 31.79 19.15 -23.00
C GLU A 84 31.16 18.27 -21.88
N PRO A 85 31.70 18.26 -20.65
CA PRO A 85 31.16 17.44 -19.57
C PRO A 85 29.89 18.08 -19.01
N VAL A 86 28.74 17.50 -19.34
CA VAL A 86 27.47 17.78 -18.64
C VAL A 86 27.40 16.89 -17.41
N GLU A 87 27.42 17.52 -16.24
CA GLU A 87 27.12 16.88 -14.96
C GLU A 87 25.61 16.61 -14.93
N VAL A 88 25.21 15.34 -15.07
CA VAL A 88 23.81 14.91 -15.06
C VAL A 88 23.50 14.43 -13.64
N ASP A 89 22.70 15.23 -12.92
CA ASP A 89 22.16 14.90 -11.61
C ASP A 89 21.17 13.72 -11.73
N ALA A 90 21.32 12.72 -10.87
CA ALA A 90 20.74 11.37 -11.06
C ALA A 90 19.36 11.19 -10.40
N ASP A 91 18.67 12.26 -10.05
CA ASP A 91 17.39 12.21 -9.34
C ASP A 91 16.21 12.66 -10.21
N THR A 92 15.84 11.91 -11.25
CA THR A 92 14.45 11.91 -11.74
C THR A 92 14.08 10.67 -12.56
N MET A 93 12.87 10.15 -12.33
CA MET A 93 12.12 9.13 -13.08
C MET A 93 12.26 7.67 -12.64
N PHE A 94 11.65 7.36 -11.49
CA PHE A 94 11.01 6.05 -11.28
C PHE A 94 9.49 6.21 -11.47
N LEU A 95 8.98 5.80 -12.63
CA LEU A 95 7.56 5.44 -12.76
C LEU A 95 7.39 4.07 -12.13
N GLU A 96 6.80 4.05 -10.93
CA GLU A 96 6.49 2.84 -10.21
C GLU A 96 5.28 2.17 -10.88
N VAL A 97 5.52 1.04 -11.54
CA VAL A 97 4.47 0.11 -11.99
C VAL A 97 4.15 -0.79 -10.79
N GLU A 98 2.93 -0.65 -10.26
CA GLU A 98 2.43 -1.49 -9.16
C GLU A 98 2.51 -2.99 -9.54
N ALA A 99 3.17 -3.79 -8.70
CA ALA A 99 3.26 -5.23 -8.89
C ALA A 99 1.98 -5.93 -8.39
N PRO A 100 1.50 -6.99 -9.07
CA PRO A 100 0.31 -7.72 -8.68
C PRO A 100 0.53 -8.60 -7.44
N ALA A 101 -0.59 -8.94 -6.81
CA ALA A 101 -0.74 -9.74 -5.60
C ALA A 101 0.07 -11.05 -5.61
N VAL A 102 0.55 -11.43 -4.41
CA VAL A 102 1.22 -12.69 -4.12
C VAL A 102 0.27 -13.85 -4.45
N VAL A 103 0.57 -14.56 -5.54
CA VAL A 103 -0.10 -15.81 -5.89
C VAL A 103 0.62 -16.94 -5.16
N GLU A 104 -0.09 -17.62 -4.27
CA GLU A 104 0.36 -18.82 -3.59
C GLU A 104 0.71 -19.89 -4.64
N ALA A 105 1.92 -20.45 -4.54
CA ALA A 105 2.47 -21.36 -5.55
C ALA A 105 1.73 -22.71 -5.55
N ALA A 106 0.61 -22.77 -6.26
CA ALA A 106 0.00 -24.02 -6.68
C ALA A 106 0.89 -24.69 -7.74
N GLU A 107 1.04 -26.00 -7.66
CA GLU A 107 1.86 -26.81 -8.56
C GLU A 107 1.29 -26.77 -10.00
N ILE A 108 1.84 -25.91 -10.85
CA ILE A 108 1.40 -25.73 -12.24
C ILE A 108 1.95 -26.87 -13.08
N LYS A 109 1.05 -27.69 -13.64
CA LYS A 109 1.42 -28.71 -14.64
C LYS A 109 1.92 -28.03 -15.93
N PRO A 110 3.06 -28.45 -16.50
CA PRO A 110 3.57 -27.89 -17.74
C PRO A 110 2.58 -28.15 -18.89
N GLY A 111 2.10 -27.08 -19.53
CA GLY A 111 1.18 -27.14 -20.68
C GLY A 111 -0.20 -26.51 -20.45
N GLN A 112 -0.55 -26.10 -19.23
CA GLN A 112 -1.85 -25.47 -18.95
C GLN A 112 -1.73 -23.95 -19.02
N GLN A 113 -2.27 -23.35 -20.10
CA GLN A 113 -2.41 -21.89 -20.21
C GLN A 113 -3.52 -21.43 -19.26
N PHE A 114 -3.18 -20.66 -18.24
CA PHE A 114 -4.16 -19.98 -17.39
C PHE A 114 -4.36 -18.55 -17.90
N GLN A 115 -5.59 -18.23 -18.30
CA GLN A 115 -5.99 -16.84 -18.49
C GLN A 115 -6.30 -16.25 -17.11
N VAL A 116 -5.37 -15.45 -16.58
CA VAL A 116 -5.62 -14.64 -15.38
C VAL A 116 -6.34 -13.38 -15.84
N GLU A 117 -7.68 -13.41 -15.85
CA GLU A 117 -8.49 -12.23 -16.06
C GLU A 117 -8.47 -11.39 -14.78
N VAL A 118 -7.59 -10.38 -14.73
CA VAL A 118 -7.57 -9.39 -13.65
C VAL A 118 -8.82 -8.52 -13.78
N ARG A 119 -9.91 -8.96 -13.15
CA ARG A 119 -11.16 -8.20 -13.08
C ARG A 119 -11.00 -7.09 -12.05
N VAL A 120 -10.43 -5.96 -12.46
CA VAL A 120 -10.54 -4.71 -11.70
C VAL A 120 -12.02 -4.41 -11.59
N GLN A 121 -12.62 -4.63 -10.41
CA GLN A 121 -13.99 -4.17 -10.17
C GLN A 121 -13.93 -2.63 -10.29
N PRO A 122 -14.57 -2.03 -11.30
CA PRO A 122 -14.69 -0.57 -11.33
C PRO A 122 -15.33 -0.16 -10.01
N ALA A 123 -14.80 0.91 -9.40
CA ALA A 123 -15.41 1.49 -8.21
C ALA A 123 -16.88 1.70 -8.53
N ALA A 124 -17.75 0.89 -7.90
CA ALA A 124 -19.15 0.83 -8.27
C ALA A 124 -19.69 2.27 -8.30
N GLU A 125 -20.17 2.70 -9.47
CA GLU A 125 -20.85 3.99 -9.59
C GLU A 125 -21.90 4.03 -8.49
N ALA A 126 -21.82 5.08 -7.66
CA ALA A 126 -22.71 5.20 -6.52
C ALA A 126 -24.16 5.09 -7.04
N PRO A 127 -24.98 4.18 -6.48
CA PRO A 127 -26.36 4.03 -6.93
C PRO A 127 -27.04 5.40 -6.83
N ALA A 128 -27.80 5.76 -7.89
CA ALA A 128 -28.54 7.01 -7.97
C ALA A 128 -29.31 7.27 -6.68
N GLU A 129 -29.36 8.53 -6.23
CA GLU A 129 -29.93 8.94 -4.93
C GLU A 129 -31.46 8.79 -4.86
N GLU A 130 -31.98 7.56 -4.98
CA GLU A 130 -33.35 7.25 -4.58
C GLU A 130 -33.43 7.32 -3.05
N GLY A 131 -34.10 8.38 -2.56
CA GLY A 131 -34.58 8.54 -1.20
C GLY A 131 -33.62 8.10 -0.10
N VAL A 132 -32.58 8.90 0.18
CA VAL A 132 -31.67 8.61 1.31
C VAL A 132 -32.49 8.50 2.60
N ASN A 133 -32.45 7.32 3.24
CA ASN A 133 -33.16 7.05 4.48
C ASN A 133 -32.82 8.13 5.54
N PRO A 134 -33.81 8.81 6.15
CA PRO A 134 -33.54 9.89 7.12
C PRO A 134 -32.72 9.44 8.33
N GLN A 135 -32.78 8.16 8.71
CA GLN A 135 -31.94 7.60 9.78
C GLN A 135 -30.46 7.55 9.40
N VAL A 136 -30.15 7.30 8.11
CA VAL A 136 -28.77 7.31 7.60
C VAL A 136 -28.22 8.73 7.67
N LEU A 137 -29.00 9.74 7.26
CA LEU A 137 -28.59 11.14 7.33
C LEU A 137 -28.35 11.60 8.78
N ALA A 138 -29.22 11.20 9.71
CA ALA A 138 -29.04 11.50 11.12
C ALA A 138 -27.75 10.88 11.68
N MET A 139 -27.45 9.63 11.32
CA MET A 139 -26.23 8.96 11.76
C MET A 139 -24.97 9.52 11.09
N GLU A 140 -25.07 9.91 9.81
CA GLU A 140 -24.02 10.63 9.10
C GLU A 140 -23.65 11.94 9.80
N GLN A 141 -24.65 12.73 10.22
CA GLN A 141 -24.43 13.96 10.98
C GLN A 141 -23.73 13.71 12.33
N GLN A 142 -24.02 12.59 13.01
CA GLN A 142 -23.36 12.22 14.26
C GLN A 142 -21.90 11.76 14.07
N LEU A 143 -21.62 11.08 12.96
CA LEU A 143 -20.29 10.54 12.65
C LEU A 143 -19.37 11.61 12.04
N MET A 144 -19.92 12.58 11.31
CA MET A 144 -19.14 13.57 10.55
C MET A 144 -18.07 14.30 11.40
N PRO A 145 -18.35 14.85 12.60
CA PRO A 145 -17.34 15.55 13.39
C PRO A 145 -16.16 14.65 13.80
N GLN A 146 -16.41 13.36 14.01
CA GLN A 146 -15.39 12.39 14.43
C GLN A 146 -14.36 12.16 13.33
N PHE A 147 -14.81 12.12 12.07
CA PHE A 147 -13.93 11.88 10.94
C PHE A 147 -13.38 13.16 10.30
N ARG A 148 -14.05 14.31 10.51
CA ARG A 148 -13.59 15.61 9.98
C ARG A 148 -12.20 15.99 10.47
N SER A 149 -11.91 15.75 11.74
CA SER A 149 -10.59 15.99 12.33
C SER A 149 -9.47 15.17 11.66
N LEU A 150 -9.77 14.00 11.08
CA LEU A 150 -8.78 13.24 10.29
C LEU A 150 -8.43 13.95 8.97
N LEU A 151 -9.45 14.48 8.29
CA LEU A 151 -9.26 15.27 7.07
C LEU A 151 -8.46 16.55 7.39
N ASP A 152 -8.89 17.30 8.42
CA ASP A 152 -8.23 18.54 8.83
C ASP A 152 -6.76 18.31 9.18
N GLY A 153 -6.45 17.27 9.97
CA GLY A 153 -5.08 16.94 10.35
C GLY A 153 -4.19 16.61 9.14
N ARG A 154 -4.74 15.92 8.14
CA ARG A 154 -4.00 15.60 6.91
C ARG A 154 -3.76 16.83 6.05
N LEU A 155 -4.75 17.72 5.93
CA LEU A 155 -4.61 18.98 5.18
C LEU A 155 -3.60 19.93 5.83
N HIS A 156 -3.63 20.07 7.16
CA HIS A 156 -2.60 20.83 7.90
C HIS A 156 -1.20 20.24 7.68
N GLY A 157 -1.09 18.91 7.71
CA GLY A 157 0.17 18.21 7.41
C GLY A 157 0.68 18.49 5.98
N LEU A 158 -0.21 18.50 4.98
CA LEU A 158 0.15 18.82 3.60
C LEU A 158 0.56 20.29 3.44
N ARG A 159 -0.15 21.22 4.10
CA ARG A 159 0.22 22.64 4.11
C ARG A 159 1.64 22.83 4.65
N ALA A 160 1.95 22.20 5.77
CA ALA A 160 3.26 22.30 6.42
C ALA A 160 4.41 21.65 5.63
N LEU A 161 4.12 20.64 4.79
CA LEU A 161 5.13 19.91 4.04
C LEU A 161 5.39 20.45 2.63
N CYS A 162 4.35 20.93 1.96
CA CYS A 162 4.38 21.20 0.53
C CYS A 162 4.22 22.69 0.19
N ASP A 163 4.12 23.59 1.18
CA ASP A 163 3.88 25.02 0.97
C ASP A 163 2.72 25.29 0.00
N LEU A 164 1.57 24.67 0.29
CA LEU A 164 0.41 24.67 -0.61
C LEU A 164 -0.09 26.09 -0.88
N THR A 165 -0.38 26.40 -2.14
CA THR A 165 -1.07 27.65 -2.48
C THR A 165 -2.53 27.63 -2.02
N PRO A 166 -3.17 28.78 -1.74
CA PRO A 166 -4.60 28.86 -1.38
C PRO A 166 -5.52 28.06 -2.31
N LYS A 167 -5.28 28.14 -3.62
CA LYS A 167 -6.06 27.41 -4.63
C LYS A 167 -5.92 25.89 -4.47
N GLN A 168 -4.70 25.39 -4.27
CA GLN A 168 -4.45 23.96 -4.01
C GLN A 168 -5.12 23.51 -2.71
N GLN A 169 -5.06 24.33 -1.66
CA GLN A 169 -5.68 24.05 -0.38
C GLN A 169 -7.21 23.90 -0.52
N THR A 170 -7.88 24.81 -1.23
CA THR A 170 -9.32 24.71 -1.53
C THR A 170 -9.65 23.45 -2.33
N GLN A 171 -8.88 23.14 -3.38
CA GLN A 171 -9.11 21.95 -4.20
C GLN A 171 -8.96 20.64 -3.39
N LEU A 172 -7.93 20.55 -2.55
CA LEU A 172 -7.72 19.39 -1.67
C LEU A 172 -8.82 19.28 -0.60
N LEU A 173 -9.26 20.41 -0.04
CA LEU A 173 -10.36 20.44 0.93
C LEU A 173 -11.66 19.97 0.30
N GLU A 174 -12.04 20.48 -0.87
CA GLU A 174 -13.25 20.07 -1.59
C GLU A 174 -13.22 18.58 -1.95
N ALA A 175 -12.10 18.08 -2.48
CA ALA A 175 -11.94 16.68 -2.83
C ALA A 175 -12.03 15.76 -1.60
N GLY A 176 -11.36 16.15 -0.51
CA GLY A 176 -11.37 15.41 0.76
C GLY A 176 -12.74 15.44 1.45
N ALA A 177 -13.42 16.59 1.47
CA ALA A 177 -14.73 16.76 2.10
C ALA A 177 -15.80 15.93 1.40
N GLY A 178 -15.87 15.96 0.07
CA GLY A 178 -16.83 15.14 -0.67
C GLY A 178 -16.58 13.64 -0.51
N ALA A 179 -15.31 13.21 -0.43
CA ALA A 179 -14.98 11.81 -0.17
C ALA A 179 -15.31 11.38 1.26
N LEU A 180 -15.06 12.25 2.23
CA LEU A 180 -15.41 12.04 3.62
C LEU A 180 -16.93 11.84 3.76
N GLU A 181 -17.74 12.73 3.20
CA GLU A 181 -19.20 12.64 3.24
C GLU A 181 -19.70 11.30 2.70
N ARG A 182 -19.25 10.90 1.50
CA ARG A 182 -19.62 9.60 0.91
C ARG A 182 -19.22 8.41 1.79
N SER A 183 -18.05 8.47 2.41
CA SER A 183 -17.52 7.39 3.25
C SER A 183 -18.26 7.28 4.58
N VAL A 184 -18.56 8.42 5.21
CA VAL A 184 -19.36 8.48 6.44
C VAL A 184 -20.78 8.00 6.17
N ARG A 185 -21.39 8.39 5.03
CA ARG A 185 -22.70 7.88 4.59
C ARG A 185 -22.69 6.36 4.40
N ALA A 186 -21.63 5.81 3.81
CA ALA A 186 -21.48 4.37 3.64
C ALA A 186 -21.40 3.62 4.99
N VAL A 187 -20.65 4.16 5.95
CA VAL A 187 -20.60 3.61 7.32
C VAL A 187 -21.93 3.74 8.03
N ALA A 188 -22.62 4.87 7.88
CA ALA A 188 -23.94 5.06 8.45
C ALA A 188 -24.93 4.01 7.90
N ARG A 189 -24.91 3.74 6.59
CA ARG A 189 -25.72 2.65 5.99
C ARG A 189 -25.37 1.28 6.56
N GLN A 190 -24.08 0.98 6.70
CA GLN A 190 -23.60 -0.29 7.24
C GLN A 190 -24.05 -0.51 8.68
N GLN A 191 -23.84 0.48 9.56
CA GLN A 191 -24.22 0.39 10.97
C GLN A 191 -25.73 0.24 11.14
N LEU A 192 -26.54 0.95 10.34
CA LEU A 192 -27.99 0.82 10.40
C LEU A 192 -28.45 -0.57 9.94
N GLY A 193 -27.81 -1.12 8.89
CA GLY A 193 -28.06 -2.49 8.45
C GLY A 193 -27.74 -3.54 9.51
N GLN A 194 -26.68 -3.31 10.31
CA GLN A 194 -26.33 -4.16 11.44
C GLN A 194 -27.34 -4.06 12.59
N GLN A 195 -27.81 -2.85 12.93
CA GLN A 195 -28.84 -2.64 13.98
C GLN A 195 -30.18 -3.29 13.63
N ASN A 196 -30.57 -3.27 12.36
CA ASN A 196 -31.83 -3.84 11.89
C ASN A 196 -31.80 -5.38 11.77
N GLY A 197 -30.72 -6.05 12.19
CA GLY A 197 -30.60 -7.52 12.19
C GLY A 197 -30.51 -8.18 10.80
N LEU A 198 -30.74 -7.43 9.72
CA LEU A 198 -30.69 -7.92 8.33
C LEU A 198 -29.29 -8.40 7.91
N VAL A 199 -28.24 -7.91 8.56
CA VAL A 199 -26.85 -8.14 8.17
C VAL A 199 -26.17 -9.24 9.01
N GLN A 200 -26.76 -9.69 10.13
CA GLN A 200 -26.17 -10.76 10.95
C GLN A 200 -26.31 -12.17 10.35
N ILE A 201 -27.35 -12.43 9.55
CA ILE A 201 -27.66 -13.81 9.10
C ILE A 201 -26.73 -14.27 7.95
N GLY A 202 -26.19 -13.36 7.15
CA GLY A 202 -25.30 -13.72 6.02
C GLY A 202 -23.84 -14.01 6.39
N VAL A 203 -23.38 -13.55 7.57
CA VAL A 203 -21.95 -13.60 7.96
C VAL A 203 -21.58 -14.89 8.68
N LEU A 204 -22.53 -15.51 9.37
CA LEU A 204 -22.29 -16.74 10.11
C LEU A 204 -22.07 -17.98 9.22
N PHE A 205 -22.46 -17.94 7.94
CA PHE A 205 -22.47 -19.13 7.08
C PHE A 205 -21.45 -19.14 5.92
N ALA A 206 -20.78 -18.04 5.63
CA ALA A 206 -19.99 -17.93 4.39
C ALA A 206 -18.49 -17.65 4.56
N GLY A 207 -17.93 -17.66 5.78
CA GLY A 207 -16.51 -17.32 5.99
C GLY A 207 -16.08 -15.94 5.48
N GLY A 208 -17.04 -15.14 5.02
CA GLY A 208 -16.84 -13.85 4.39
C GLY A 208 -16.70 -12.82 5.48
N ARG A 209 -15.45 -12.42 5.77
CA ARG A 209 -15.16 -11.20 6.54
C ARG A 209 -15.97 -10.08 5.90
N GLN A 210 -16.94 -9.52 6.63
CA GLN A 210 -17.48 -8.23 6.24
C GLN A 210 -16.32 -7.25 6.28
N THR A 211 -15.96 -6.72 5.12
CA THR A 211 -15.09 -5.56 5.02
C THR A 211 -15.88 -4.42 5.63
N VAL A 212 -15.67 -4.17 6.92
CA VAL A 212 -16.16 -2.94 7.53
C VAL A 212 -15.53 -1.80 6.73
N VAL A 213 -16.38 -0.93 6.20
CA VAL A 213 -15.91 0.22 5.43
C VAL A 213 -15.24 1.13 6.44
N ASP A 214 -13.91 1.16 6.46
CA ASP A 214 -13.16 2.13 7.26
C ASP A 214 -13.16 3.48 6.53
N PRO A 215 -13.79 4.54 7.07
CA PRO A 215 -13.80 5.86 6.43
C PRO A 215 -12.40 6.42 6.22
N ARG A 216 -11.42 6.04 7.05
CA ARG A 216 -10.03 6.48 6.91
C ARG A 216 -9.45 6.01 5.58
N VAL A 217 -9.69 4.77 5.21
CA VAL A 217 -9.19 4.20 3.96
C VAL A 217 -9.77 4.94 2.77
N ALA A 218 -11.07 5.22 2.80
CA ALA A 218 -11.74 5.92 1.70
C ALA A 218 -11.35 7.42 1.61
N VAL A 219 -11.24 8.12 2.74
CA VAL A 219 -10.73 9.51 2.81
C VAL A 219 -9.28 9.58 2.34
N ASN A 220 -8.40 8.71 2.84
CA ASN A 220 -7.00 8.67 2.43
C ASN A 220 -6.87 8.38 0.94
N LYS A 221 -7.61 7.39 0.41
CA LYS A 221 -7.59 7.07 -1.02
C LYS A 221 -8.02 8.23 -1.90
N ALA A 222 -9.07 8.96 -1.49
CA ALA A 222 -9.53 10.13 -2.23
C ALA A 222 -8.54 11.30 -2.16
N LEU A 223 -7.95 11.54 -0.99
CA LEU A 223 -6.88 12.52 -0.83
C LEU A 223 -5.65 12.15 -1.64
N ASP A 224 -5.21 10.89 -1.64
CA ASP A 224 -4.05 10.44 -2.40
C ASP A 224 -4.25 10.65 -3.91
N LYS A 225 -5.47 10.43 -4.41
CA LYS A 225 -5.84 10.79 -5.78
C LYS A 225 -5.77 12.30 -6.01
N ALA A 226 -6.39 13.10 -5.15
CA ALA A 226 -6.40 14.56 -5.30
C ALA A 226 -4.99 15.16 -5.18
N ILE A 227 -4.15 14.61 -4.30
CA ILE A 227 -2.73 14.97 -4.13
C ILE A 227 -1.98 14.75 -5.43
N ALA A 228 -2.18 13.61 -6.10
CA ALA A 228 -1.52 13.33 -7.37
C ALA A 228 -1.96 14.28 -8.52
N GLU A 229 -3.17 14.82 -8.46
CA GLU A 229 -3.73 15.73 -9.47
C GLU A 229 -3.41 17.22 -9.19
N VAL A 230 -3.37 17.62 -7.92
CA VAL A 230 -3.28 19.04 -7.50
C VAL A 230 -1.85 19.47 -7.17
N LEU A 231 -1.00 18.57 -6.68
CA LEU A 231 0.37 18.92 -6.34
C LEU A 231 1.24 19.03 -7.60
N THR A 232 2.19 19.96 -7.54
CA THR A 232 3.29 20.01 -8.51
C THR A 232 4.18 18.76 -8.38
N PRO A 233 4.92 18.36 -9.42
CA PRO A 233 5.82 17.22 -9.34
C PRO A 233 6.82 17.31 -8.18
N GLU A 234 7.35 18.50 -7.90
CA GLU A 234 8.31 18.76 -6.82
C GLU A 234 7.66 18.55 -5.44
N GLN A 235 6.46 19.11 -5.23
CA GLN A 235 5.68 18.90 -4.01
C GLN A 235 5.32 17.41 -3.81
N LEU A 236 5.00 16.70 -4.89
CA LEU A 236 4.67 15.28 -4.83
C LEU A 236 5.87 14.43 -4.42
N VAL A 237 7.07 14.76 -4.88
CA VAL A 237 8.32 14.08 -4.44
C VAL A 237 8.54 14.29 -2.94
N VAL A 238 8.40 15.53 -2.44
CA VAL A 238 8.52 15.83 -1.00
C VAL A 238 7.50 15.06 -0.19
N PHE A 239 6.23 15.07 -0.63
CA PHE A 239 5.15 14.34 0.03
C PHE A 239 5.42 12.84 0.09
N LYS A 240 5.81 12.21 -1.02
CA LYS A 240 6.10 10.77 -1.07
C LYS A 240 7.26 10.39 -0.16
N ALA A 241 8.33 11.18 -0.16
CA ALA A 241 9.49 10.94 0.68
C ALA A 241 9.13 11.03 2.18
N ASP A 242 8.30 11.99 2.58
CA ASP A 242 7.80 12.08 3.95
C ASP A 242 6.85 10.92 4.29
N ALA A 243 5.94 10.55 3.39
CA ALA A 243 5.01 9.45 3.58
C ALA A 243 5.74 8.11 3.84
N GLU A 244 6.81 7.84 3.07
CA GLU A 244 7.69 6.68 3.25
C GLU A 244 8.40 6.72 4.61
N LYS A 245 9.02 7.86 4.97
CA LYS A 245 9.67 8.04 6.30
C LYS A 245 8.70 7.77 7.45
N ARG A 246 7.46 8.26 7.34
CA ARG A 246 6.41 8.03 8.35
C ARG A 246 5.97 6.57 8.38
N ALA A 247 5.85 5.91 7.23
CA ALA A 247 5.54 4.48 7.16
C ALA A 247 6.63 3.63 7.83
N GLU A 248 7.90 3.88 7.51
CA GLU A 248 9.03 3.21 8.14
C GLU A 248 9.10 3.49 9.65
N PHE A 249 8.86 4.73 10.08
CA PHE A 249 8.79 5.06 11.50
C PHE A 249 7.70 4.27 12.21
N ARG A 250 6.47 4.25 11.67
CA ARG A 250 5.35 3.47 12.24
C ARG A 250 5.68 1.99 12.32
N LYS A 251 6.21 1.40 11.25
CA LYS A 251 6.67 0.00 11.22
C LYS A 251 7.68 -0.28 12.34
N ARG A 252 8.72 0.56 12.48
CA ARG A 252 9.74 0.39 13.52
C ARG A 252 9.18 0.55 14.94
N ALA A 253 8.31 1.55 15.16
CA ALA A 253 7.68 1.79 16.45
C ALA A 253 6.75 0.63 16.84
N ALA A 254 5.89 0.18 15.93
CA ALA A 254 4.97 -0.92 16.15
C ALA A 254 5.72 -2.25 16.42
N ALA A 255 6.75 -2.56 15.63
CA ALA A 255 7.59 -3.74 15.87
C ALA A 255 8.25 -3.71 17.26
N ARG A 256 8.74 -2.55 17.71
CA ARG A 256 9.27 -2.39 19.07
C ARG A 256 8.20 -2.58 20.15
N GLY A 257 7.01 -2.03 19.96
CA GLY A 257 5.87 -2.23 20.85
C GLY A 257 5.52 -3.70 21.00
N ILE A 258 5.45 -4.43 19.88
CA ILE A 258 5.21 -5.88 19.85
C ILE A 258 6.30 -6.64 20.62
N VAL A 259 7.58 -6.35 20.37
CA VAL A 259 8.70 -6.98 21.10
C VAL A 259 8.59 -6.72 22.60
N SER A 260 8.29 -5.48 23.00
CA SER A 260 8.11 -5.12 24.41
C SER A 260 6.95 -5.87 25.05
N ALA A 261 5.85 -6.05 24.34
CA ALA A 261 4.69 -6.79 24.84
C ALA A 261 4.99 -8.30 24.98
N ILE A 262 5.78 -8.87 24.08
CA ILE A 262 6.24 -10.26 24.19
C ILE A 262 7.24 -10.41 25.34
N ASP A 263 8.16 -9.46 25.48
CA ASP A 263 9.16 -9.39 26.56
C ASP A 263 8.49 -9.39 27.94
N GLN A 264 7.48 -8.55 28.14
CA GLN A 264 6.71 -8.52 29.40
C GLN A 264 6.07 -9.86 29.77
N GLN A 265 5.75 -10.70 28.78
CA GLN A 265 5.09 -11.97 29.04
C GLN A 265 6.05 -13.18 29.06
N LEU A 266 7.25 -13.08 28.48
CA LEU A 266 8.21 -14.19 28.37
C LEU A 266 9.56 -13.91 29.04
N THR A 267 9.79 -12.68 29.52
CA THR A 267 11.07 -12.21 30.08
C THR A 267 12.23 -12.50 29.13
N LEU A 268 12.21 -11.85 27.97
CA LEU A 268 13.22 -12.08 26.92
C LEU A 268 14.56 -11.46 27.31
N ASN A 269 15.66 -12.14 26.98
CA ASN A 269 16.99 -11.55 27.12
C ASN A 269 17.29 -10.52 26.01
N ALA A 270 18.40 -9.78 26.14
CA ALA A 270 18.78 -8.75 25.18
C ALA A 270 18.94 -9.27 23.73
N ASP A 271 19.56 -10.43 23.57
CA ASP A 271 19.81 -11.02 22.25
C ASP A 271 18.52 -11.51 21.59
N GLN A 272 17.61 -12.10 22.36
CA GLN A 272 16.28 -12.51 21.90
C GLN A 272 15.48 -11.31 21.40
N ARG A 273 15.44 -10.21 22.16
CA ARG A 273 14.75 -8.97 21.76
C ARG A 273 15.30 -8.41 20.46
N LYS A 274 16.63 -8.35 20.33
CA LYS A 274 17.30 -7.89 19.10
C LYS A 274 16.96 -8.76 17.89
N ARG A 275 17.05 -10.08 18.04
CA ARG A 275 16.74 -11.04 16.96
C ARG A 275 15.27 -11.01 16.56
N LEU A 276 14.37 -10.92 17.54
CA LEU A 276 12.93 -10.85 17.29
C LEU A 276 12.55 -9.54 16.58
N LEU A 277 13.11 -8.40 17.01
CA LEU A 277 12.90 -7.12 16.33
C LEU A 277 13.33 -7.19 14.86
N ALA A 278 14.51 -7.74 14.59
CA ALA A 278 15.01 -7.90 13.22
C ALA A 278 14.06 -8.80 12.39
N ALA A 279 13.65 -9.94 12.95
CA ALA A 279 12.75 -10.88 12.28
C ALA A 279 11.36 -10.27 11.97
N LEU A 280 10.81 -9.46 12.89
CA LEU A 280 9.55 -8.74 12.69
C LEU A 280 9.69 -7.63 11.64
N GLN A 281 10.81 -6.92 11.60
CA GLN A 281 11.05 -5.89 10.59
C GLN A 281 11.24 -6.49 9.19
N GLU A 282 11.90 -7.63 9.09
CA GLU A 282 12.11 -8.36 7.83
C GLU A 282 10.79 -8.93 7.28
N LYS A 283 9.99 -9.59 8.13
CA LYS A 283 8.72 -10.23 7.74
C LYS A 283 7.50 -9.44 8.17
N TRP A 284 7.61 -8.12 8.11
CA TRP A 284 6.56 -7.20 8.54
C TRP A 284 5.26 -7.40 7.73
N GLN A 285 4.13 -7.32 8.42
CA GLN A 285 2.80 -7.34 7.81
C GLN A 285 2.04 -6.09 8.25
N GLU A 286 1.42 -5.37 7.30
CA GLU A 286 0.74 -4.10 7.60
C GLU A 286 -0.44 -4.25 8.57
N GLU A 287 -1.09 -5.42 8.58
CA GLU A 287 -2.14 -5.74 9.57
C GLU A 287 -1.65 -5.68 11.02
N TRP A 288 -0.36 -5.91 11.27
CA TRP A 288 0.21 -5.81 12.62
C TRP A 288 0.29 -4.36 13.11
N ALA A 289 0.38 -3.38 12.21
CA ALA A 289 0.43 -1.97 12.58
C ALA A 289 -0.84 -1.52 13.31
N GLY A 290 -2.00 -1.99 12.84
CA GLY A 290 -3.29 -1.69 13.46
C GLY A 290 -3.40 -2.30 14.86
N ILE A 291 -3.05 -3.58 15.00
CA ILE A 291 -3.13 -4.29 16.29
C ILE A 291 -2.09 -3.74 17.29
N ALA A 292 -0.94 -3.26 16.83
CA ALA A 292 0.06 -2.65 17.71
C ALA A 292 -0.48 -1.45 18.50
N GLN A 293 -1.49 -0.75 17.99
CA GLN A 293 -2.18 0.32 18.73
C GLN A 293 -2.92 -0.23 19.96
N MET A 294 -3.38 -1.47 19.92
CA MET A 294 -4.10 -2.11 21.02
C MET A 294 -3.19 -2.51 22.18
N LEU A 295 -1.88 -2.51 21.99
CA LEU A 295 -0.92 -2.79 23.06
C LEU A 295 -0.99 -1.77 24.20
N GLN A 296 -1.55 -0.57 23.95
CA GLN A 296 -1.79 0.41 25.02
C GLN A 296 -2.85 -0.05 26.04
N TYR A 297 -3.70 -1.03 25.70
CA TYR A 297 -4.67 -1.64 26.62
C TYR A 297 -4.12 -2.88 27.34
N GLY A 298 -2.92 -3.31 26.98
CA GLY A 298 -2.23 -4.39 27.65
C GLY A 298 -1.46 -5.29 26.69
N PRO A 299 -0.47 -6.02 27.22
CA PRO A 299 0.40 -6.88 26.41
C PRO A 299 -0.34 -8.08 25.83
N GLN A 300 -1.49 -8.48 26.37
CA GLN A 300 -2.28 -9.63 25.90
C GLN A 300 -2.84 -9.46 24.47
N PHE A 301 -2.91 -8.23 23.96
CA PHE A 301 -3.43 -7.93 22.62
C PHE A 301 -2.33 -7.99 21.55
N LEU A 302 -1.64 -9.13 21.45
CA LEU A 302 -0.64 -9.35 20.41
C LEU A 302 -1.31 -9.63 19.05
N PRO A 303 -0.70 -9.18 17.93
CA PRO A 303 -1.11 -9.64 16.61
C PRO A 303 -0.88 -11.16 16.46
N ALA A 304 -1.55 -11.77 15.48
CA ALA A 304 -1.38 -13.18 15.15
C ALA A 304 -0.02 -13.43 14.46
N ILE A 305 1.07 -13.38 15.23
CA ILE A 305 2.42 -13.56 14.71
C ILE A 305 2.68 -15.04 14.45
N PRO A 306 3.14 -15.42 13.25
CA PRO A 306 3.48 -16.81 12.96
C PRO A 306 4.50 -17.40 13.94
N ASN A 307 4.22 -18.60 14.45
CA ASN A 307 5.13 -19.30 15.37
C ASN A 307 6.56 -19.46 14.81
N GLY A 308 6.70 -19.60 13.48
CA GLY A 308 8.01 -19.69 12.82
C GLY A 308 8.91 -18.46 12.98
N LEU A 309 8.37 -17.31 13.40
CA LEU A 309 9.15 -16.11 13.71
C LEU A 309 9.61 -16.05 15.17
N ILE A 310 8.79 -16.59 16.09
CA ILE A 310 9.00 -16.44 17.54
C ILE A 310 9.67 -17.68 18.13
N VAL A 311 9.08 -18.87 17.92
CA VAL A 311 9.49 -20.13 18.56
C VAL A 311 10.99 -20.45 18.39
N PRO A 312 11.63 -20.24 17.21
CA PRO A 312 13.06 -20.51 17.06
C PRO A 312 13.98 -19.61 17.90
N LEU A 313 13.47 -18.51 18.43
CA LEU A 313 14.24 -17.54 19.23
C LEU A 313 14.09 -17.79 20.74
N LEU A 314 13.11 -18.59 21.15
CA LEU A 314 12.79 -18.85 22.55
C LEU A 314 13.57 -20.05 23.10
N ASP A 315 13.77 -20.07 24.42
CA ASP A 315 14.23 -21.26 25.14
C ASP A 315 13.09 -22.27 25.38
N ALA A 316 13.36 -23.38 26.06
CA ALA A 316 12.37 -24.43 26.26
C ALA A 316 11.18 -23.98 27.13
N GLU A 317 11.43 -23.21 28.19
CA GLU A 317 10.41 -22.72 29.12
C GLU A 317 9.52 -21.67 28.45
N GLN A 318 10.14 -20.69 27.79
CA GLN A 318 9.45 -19.66 27.03
C GLN A 318 8.60 -20.24 25.90
N LYS A 319 9.07 -21.32 25.22
CA LYS A 319 8.26 -22.03 24.21
C LYS A 319 7.01 -22.63 24.82
N GLN A 320 7.12 -23.28 25.97
CA GLN A 320 5.97 -23.86 26.65
C GLN A 320 4.95 -22.77 27.03
N LEU A 321 5.44 -21.64 27.57
CA LEU A 321 4.60 -20.48 27.88
C LEU A 321 3.93 -19.88 26.63
N TRP A 322 4.67 -19.75 25.53
CA TRP A 322 4.15 -19.21 24.26
C TRP A 322 3.08 -20.12 23.65
N LEU A 323 3.36 -21.42 23.56
CA LEU A 323 2.44 -22.40 22.97
C LEU A 323 1.21 -22.68 23.85
N GLY A 324 1.32 -22.49 25.16
CA GLY A 324 0.20 -22.62 26.10
C GLY A 324 -0.78 -21.45 26.08
N ARG A 325 -0.48 -20.36 25.36
CA ARG A 325 -1.38 -19.20 25.28
C ARG A 325 -2.57 -19.52 24.39
N VAL A 326 -3.75 -19.14 24.89
CA VAL A 326 -4.90 -18.92 24.02
C VAL A 326 -4.61 -17.65 23.25
N ASN A 327 -4.24 -17.78 21.97
CA ASN A 327 -4.25 -16.64 21.08
C ASN A 327 -5.70 -16.17 21.01
N HIS A 328 -6.01 -15.08 21.71
CA HIS A 328 -7.24 -14.35 21.48
C HIS A 328 -7.21 -13.99 20.00
N GLY A 329 -8.00 -14.70 19.18
CA GLY A 329 -8.04 -14.49 17.74
C GLY A 329 -8.27 -13.02 17.42
N HIS A 330 -8.02 -12.61 16.19
CA HIS A 330 -8.02 -11.21 15.75
C HIS A 330 -9.10 -10.35 16.42
N VAL A 331 -8.75 -9.69 17.54
CA VAL A 331 -9.63 -8.75 18.21
C VAL A 331 -9.53 -7.46 17.41
N SER A 332 -10.42 -7.34 16.42
CA SER A 332 -10.54 -6.11 15.65
C SER A 332 -11.37 -5.14 16.49
N PHE A 333 -10.70 -4.26 17.21
CA PHE A 333 -11.35 -2.99 17.54
C PHE A 333 -11.38 -2.23 16.23
N ASP A 334 -12.58 -2.12 15.66
CA ASP A 334 -12.77 -1.32 14.46
C ASP A 334 -12.16 0.05 14.71
N GLN A 335 -11.19 0.42 13.87
CA GLN A 335 -10.28 1.53 14.10
C GLN A 335 -11.03 2.87 14.23
N ALA A 336 -12.25 2.91 13.69
CA ALA A 336 -13.20 4.00 13.77
C ALA A 336 -13.77 4.26 15.17
N GLY A 337 -13.94 3.24 16.02
CA GLY A 337 -14.75 3.38 17.24
C GLY A 337 -13.99 3.78 18.50
N PHE A 338 -12.71 3.39 18.63
CA PHE A 338 -11.99 3.56 19.89
C PHE A 338 -10.99 4.73 19.86
N LEU A 339 -10.42 5.05 18.70
CA LEU A 339 -9.31 6.00 18.57
C LEU A 339 -9.57 7.05 17.49
N ALA A 340 -10.83 7.43 17.26
CA ALA A 340 -11.21 8.31 16.15
C ALA A 340 -10.32 9.57 16.08
N ASN A 341 -9.88 10.13 17.22
CA ASN A 341 -8.71 11.02 17.30
C ASN A 341 -8.20 11.24 18.74
N ASN A 342 -8.40 10.33 19.71
CA ASN A 342 -8.03 10.56 21.13
C ASN A 342 -8.52 11.90 21.72
N ASN A 343 -9.67 12.42 21.26
CA ASN A 343 -10.12 13.78 21.58
C ASN A 343 -9.11 14.90 21.25
N LEU A 344 -8.15 14.64 20.34
CA LEU A 344 -7.29 15.69 19.79
C LEU A 344 -8.18 16.69 19.08
N ARG A 345 -8.27 17.90 19.66
CA ARG A 345 -8.92 19.04 19.04
C ARG A 345 -8.01 19.56 17.94
N ILE A 346 -8.27 19.11 16.71
CA ILE A 346 -7.63 19.65 15.53
C ILE A 346 -8.47 20.83 15.07
N GLU A 347 -7.85 21.99 14.91
CA GLU A 347 -8.53 23.16 14.38
C GLU A 347 -9.04 22.89 12.95
N PRO A 348 -10.28 23.28 12.62
CA PRO A 348 -10.80 23.12 11.27
C PRO A 348 -9.85 23.71 10.23
N PHE A 349 -9.60 22.99 9.14
CA PHE A 349 -8.71 23.50 8.11
C PHE A 349 -9.39 24.64 7.34
N THR A 350 -8.79 25.83 7.36
CA THR A 350 -9.25 27.01 6.60
C THR A 350 -8.18 27.39 5.58
N PRO A 351 -8.45 27.32 4.26
CA PRO A 351 -7.49 27.72 3.23
C PRO A 351 -6.93 29.12 3.47
N ASP A 352 -5.62 29.30 3.24
CA ASP A 352 -4.98 30.60 3.46
C ASP A 352 -5.60 31.68 2.56
N GLY A 353 -5.89 32.85 3.11
CA GLY A 353 -6.53 33.93 2.37
C GLY A 353 -8.02 33.72 2.07
N ALA A 354 -8.64 32.66 2.60
CA ALA A 354 -10.09 32.61 2.66
C ALA A 354 -10.59 33.79 3.49
N GLU A 355 -11.50 34.59 2.93
CA GLU A 355 -12.16 35.65 3.68
C GLU A 355 -12.81 35.00 4.90
N PRO A 356 -12.58 35.53 6.13
CA PRO A 356 -13.15 34.94 7.32
C PRO A 356 -14.65 34.85 7.13
N GLN A 357 -15.16 33.62 7.07
CA GLN A 357 -16.58 33.41 6.89
C GLN A 357 -17.26 34.13 8.06
N PRO A 358 -18.23 35.05 7.81
CA PRO A 358 -18.88 35.78 8.88
C PRO A 358 -19.41 34.74 9.87
N ALA A 359 -19.01 34.89 11.15
CA ALA A 359 -19.36 33.94 12.19
C ALA A 359 -20.86 33.63 12.08
N ASP A 360 -21.20 32.35 11.96
CA ASP A 360 -22.61 31.95 11.86
C ASP A 360 -23.33 32.53 13.08
N PRO A 361 -24.31 33.46 12.88
CA PRO A 361 -24.99 34.09 14.00
C PRO A 361 -25.76 33.07 14.86
N ALA A 362 -25.95 31.84 14.38
CA ALA A 362 -26.55 30.74 15.11
C ALA A 362 -25.54 29.88 15.91
N ALA A 363 -24.24 30.07 15.74
CA ALA A 363 -23.26 29.37 16.58
C ALA A 363 -23.46 29.82 18.04
N PRO A 364 -23.70 28.89 18.99
CA PRO A 364 -23.87 29.27 20.39
C PRO A 364 -22.64 30.04 20.82
N ILE A 365 -22.82 31.31 21.16
CA ILE A 365 -21.77 32.14 21.74
C ILE A 365 -21.33 31.39 22.99
N ASP A 366 -20.08 30.94 23.00
CA ASP A 366 -19.49 30.28 24.17
C ASP A 366 -19.31 31.35 25.25
N LEU A 367 -20.42 31.67 25.93
CA LEU A 367 -20.49 32.66 27.00
C LEU A 367 -19.67 32.24 28.23
N PHE A 368 -19.25 30.98 28.27
CA PHE A 368 -18.34 30.44 29.26
C PHE A 368 -16.93 30.41 28.67
N GLY A 369 -16.29 31.59 28.64
CA GLY A 369 -14.87 31.68 28.37
C GLY A 369 -14.05 30.73 29.25
N PRO A 370 -12.79 30.43 28.87
CA PRO A 370 -11.95 29.47 29.58
C PRO A 370 -11.93 29.80 31.08
N ILE A 371 -12.41 28.86 31.90
CA ILE A 371 -12.26 28.95 33.35
C ILE A 371 -10.76 28.80 33.61
N GLU A 372 -10.07 29.91 33.84
CA GLU A 372 -8.70 29.89 34.37
C GLU A 372 -8.73 29.14 35.70
N GLN A 373 -8.09 27.96 35.75
CA GLN A 373 -7.91 27.15 36.96
C GLN A 373 -6.57 27.44 37.62
#